data_AF-D7GU79-F1
#
_entry.id   AF-D7GU79-F1
#
_cell.length_a   1.000
_cell.length_b   1.000
_cell.length_c   1.000
_cell.angle_alpha   90.00
_cell.angle_beta   90.00
_cell.angle_gamma   90.00
#
_symmetry.space_group_name_H-M   'P 1'
#
loop_
_entity.id
_entity.type
_entity.pdbx_description
1 polymer ?
#
loop_
_entity_poly.entity_id
_entity_poly.type
_entity_poly.pdbx_seq_one_letter_code
_entity_poly.pdbx_strand_id
1 'polypeptide(L)'
;MRGWRSRIFFEEKGEAYFRELETELIKSFAGVEPAVISCGGGAVLKEENVRLMKESGKIVLLTAEPGTIYERVKDSTERPVLNGNMNVGYIEELMEKRRPKYEAASDVKVATDGKTAEEICGEILEVCGK
;
A
#
# COMPACT_ATOMS: atom_id res chain seq x y z
N MET A 1 18.77 -1.38 -8.68
CA MET A 1 18.03 -1.80 -7.47
C MET A 1 18.35 -3.27 -7.21
N ARG A 2 18.86 -3.62 -6.02
CA ARG A 2 19.02 -5.03 -5.63
C ARG A 2 17.62 -5.60 -5.34
N GLY A 3 17.29 -6.75 -5.94
CA GLY A 3 16.00 -7.42 -5.76
C GLY A 3 15.91 -8.05 -4.38
N TRP A 4 15.22 -7.39 -3.45
CA TRP A 4 14.97 -7.92 -2.12
C TRP A 4 13.58 -8.55 -2.10
N ARG A 5 13.52 -9.87 -1.90
CA ARG A 5 12.25 -10.58 -1.69
C ARG A 5 11.79 -10.34 -0.25
N SER A 6 10.61 -9.75 -0.09
CA SER A 6 9.98 -9.43 1.20
C SER A 6 9.97 -10.60 2.18
N ARG A 7 9.78 -11.83 1.69
CA ARG A 7 9.74 -13.05 2.51
C ARG A 7 11.05 -13.33 3.26
N ILE A 8 12.19 -13.32 2.55
CA ILE A 8 13.50 -13.69 3.13
C ILE A 8 13.86 -12.70 4.25
N PHE A 9 13.56 -11.43 4.04
CA PHE A 9 13.88 -10.39 5.00
C PHE A 9 13.02 -10.46 6.28
N PHE A 10 11.72 -10.73 6.14
CA PHE A 10 10.83 -10.92 7.28
C PHE A 10 11.25 -12.11 8.15
N GLU A 11 11.69 -13.21 7.53
CA GLU A 11 12.13 -14.43 8.22
C GLU A 11 13.47 -14.25 8.95
N GLU A 12 14.42 -13.48 8.39
CA GLU A 12 15.76 -13.33 8.97
C GLU A 12 15.92 -12.20 9.99
N LYS A 13 15.17 -11.10 9.84
CA LYS A 13 15.39 -9.86 10.63
C LYS A 13 14.15 -9.36 11.38
N GLY A 14 12.99 -9.96 11.13
CA GLY A 14 11.74 -9.60 11.78
C GLY A 14 11.06 -8.35 11.22
N GLU A 15 9.78 -8.17 11.58
CA GLU A 15 8.95 -7.09 11.05
C GLU A 15 9.43 -5.70 11.48
N ALA A 16 9.91 -5.54 12.73
CA ALA A 16 10.33 -4.24 13.25
C ALA A 16 11.44 -3.60 12.39
N TYR A 17 12.48 -4.38 12.05
CA TYR A 17 13.57 -3.91 11.20
C TYR A 17 13.11 -3.64 9.75
N PHE A 18 12.15 -4.42 9.24
CA PHE A 18 11.56 -4.14 7.93
C PHE A 18 10.84 -2.79 7.90
N ARG A 19 10.13 -2.45 8.98
CA ARG A 19 9.45 -1.15 9.11
C ARG A 19 10.44 0.01 9.23
N GLU A 20 11.58 -0.20 9.88
CA GLU A 20 12.65 0.81 9.90
C GLU A 20 13.20 1.08 8.51
N LEU A 21 13.51 0.04 7.73
CA LEU A 21 13.95 0.22 6.34
C LEU A 21 12.88 0.86 5.45
N GLU A 22 11.60 0.52 5.65
CA GLU A 22 10.48 1.16 4.95
C GLU A 22 10.43 2.66 5.24
N THR A 23 10.65 3.08 6.50
CA THR A 23 10.76 4.49 6.88
C THR A 23 11.94 5.17 6.20
N GLU A 24 13.14 4.57 6.23
CA GLU A 24 14.33 5.16 5.61
C GLU A 24 14.19 5.29 4.09
N LEU A 25 13.52 4.33 3.44
CA LEU A 25 13.21 4.40 2.02
C LEU A 25 12.24 5.55 1.73
N ILE A 26 11.19 5.74 2.53
CA ILE A 26 10.27 6.87 2.39
C ILE A 26 11.01 8.21 2.54
N LYS A 27 11.90 8.33 3.53
CA LYS A 27 12.74 9.53 3.71
C LYS A 27 13.62 9.82 2.49
N SER A 28 14.14 8.77 1.84
CA SER A 28 15.00 8.95 0.66
C SER A 28 14.28 9.55 -0.56
N PHE A 29 12.95 9.51 -0.60
CA PHE A 29 12.15 10.14 -1.65
C PHE A 29 11.76 11.59 -1.34
N ALA A 30 12.04 12.10 -0.14
CA ALA A 30 11.77 13.49 0.21
C ALA A 30 12.57 14.42 -0.71
N GLY A 31 11.88 15.31 -1.43
CA GLY A 31 12.47 16.24 -2.40
C GLY A 31 12.72 15.68 -3.80
N VAL A 32 12.29 14.44 -4.09
CA VAL A 32 12.30 13.89 -5.45
C VAL A 32 11.00 14.26 -6.16
N GLU A 33 11.06 15.24 -7.06
CA GLU A 33 9.89 15.71 -7.82
C GLU A 33 10.19 15.79 -9.33
N PRO A 34 9.27 15.34 -10.22
CA PRO A 34 8.00 14.66 -9.94
C PRO A 34 8.16 13.12 -9.83
N ALA A 35 7.43 12.49 -8.91
CA ALA A 35 7.43 11.03 -8.72
C ALA A 35 6.06 10.46 -8.30
N VAL A 36 5.81 9.20 -8.67
CA VAL A 36 4.68 8.38 -8.18
C VAL A 36 5.25 7.18 -7.43
N ILE A 37 4.86 7.02 -6.16
CA ILE A 37 5.40 5.99 -5.28
C ILE A 37 4.29 5.02 -4.89
N SER A 38 4.46 3.74 -5.26
CA SER A 38 3.58 2.66 -4.80
C SER A 38 4.10 2.11 -3.47
N CYS A 39 3.32 2.28 -2.40
CA CYS A 39 3.68 1.87 -1.06
C CYS A 39 3.21 0.44 -0.76
N GLY A 40 3.99 -0.28 0.05
CA GLY A 40 3.56 -1.56 0.60
C GLY A 40 2.35 -1.41 1.52
N GLY A 41 1.51 -2.44 1.62
CA GLY A 41 0.29 -2.40 2.43
C GLY A 41 0.49 -2.27 3.96
N GLY A 42 1.72 -2.10 4.44
CA GLY A 42 2.01 -1.79 5.84
C GLY A 42 2.57 -0.39 6.07
N ALA A 43 2.87 0.37 5.01
CA ALA A 43 3.54 1.66 5.11
C ALA A 43 2.76 2.66 5.99
N VAL A 44 1.44 2.72 5.83
CA VAL A 44 0.54 3.60 6.59
C VAL A 44 0.29 3.16 8.04
N LEU A 45 0.82 2.00 8.46
CA LEU A 45 0.59 1.50 9.82
C LEU A 45 1.44 2.22 10.88
N LYS A 46 2.52 2.89 10.46
CA LYS A 46 3.43 3.69 11.28
C LYS A 46 3.16 5.18 11.04
N GLU A 47 2.86 5.92 12.09
CA GLU A 47 2.50 7.34 12.00
C GLU A 47 3.63 8.20 11.41
N GLU A 48 4.89 7.87 11.70
CA GLU A 48 6.06 8.53 11.12
C GLU A 48 6.04 8.48 9.58
N ASN A 49 5.72 7.31 9.00
CA ASN A 49 5.64 7.16 7.56
C ASN A 49 4.53 8.03 6.96
N VAL A 50 3.36 8.07 7.62
CA VAL A 50 2.23 8.89 7.16
C VAL A 50 2.60 10.36 7.17
N ARG A 51 3.25 10.83 8.24
CA ARG A 51 3.73 12.22 8.34
C ARG A 51 4.70 12.55 7.20
N LEU A 52 5.72 11.73 6.97
CA LEU A 52 6.72 11.95 5.91
C LEU A 52 6.09 11.95 4.51
N MET A 53 5.14 11.03 4.26
CA MET A 53 4.43 10.97 2.99
C MET A 53 3.58 12.24 2.76
N LYS A 54 2.88 12.74 3.79
CA LYS A 54 2.08 13.97 3.71
C LYS A 54 2.93 15.23 3.55
N GLU A 55 4.13 15.26 4.13
CA GLU A 55 5.09 16.36 3.92
C GLU A 55 5.63 16.38 2.49
N SER A 56 5.62 15.25 1.78
CA SER A 56 6.20 15.09 0.44
C SER A 56 5.18 15.12 -0.71
N GLY A 57 3.88 15.02 -0.42
CA GLY A 57 2.85 15.00 -1.46
C GLY A 57 1.49 14.52 -0.99
N LYS A 58 0.64 14.12 -1.95
CA LYS A 58 -0.72 13.59 -1.70
C LYS A 58 -0.71 12.07 -1.55
N ILE A 59 -1.47 11.56 -0.60
CA ILE A 59 -1.68 10.13 -0.39
C ILE A 59 -3.01 9.71 -1.04
N VAL A 60 -2.91 8.86 -2.07
CA VAL A 60 -4.07 8.26 -2.75
C VAL A 60 -4.34 6.87 -2.20
N LEU A 61 -5.54 6.66 -1.67
CA LEU A 61 -6.04 5.35 -1.25
C LEU A 61 -6.84 4.70 -2.38
N LEU A 62 -6.31 3.60 -2.91
CA LEU A 62 -7.01 2.74 -3.86
C LEU A 62 -7.90 1.75 -3.10
N THR A 63 -9.21 1.81 -3.31
CA THR A 63 -10.17 0.88 -2.71
C THR A 63 -10.62 -0.18 -3.69
N ALA A 64 -10.90 -1.37 -3.17
CA ALA A 64 -11.44 -2.49 -3.91
C ALA A 64 -12.31 -3.35 -2.99
N GLU A 65 -13.31 -4.02 -3.54
CA GLU A 65 -14.09 -5.01 -2.80
C GLU A 65 -13.22 -6.22 -2.41
N PRO A 66 -13.49 -6.90 -1.27
CA PRO A 66 -12.70 -8.06 -0.84
C PRO A 66 -12.61 -9.17 -1.92
N GLY A 67 -13.69 -9.39 -2.66
CA GLY A 67 -13.72 -10.34 -3.77
C GLY A 67 -12.79 -9.95 -4.92
N THR A 68 -12.75 -8.66 -5.29
CA THR A 68 -11.82 -8.13 -6.29
C THR A 68 -10.38 -8.30 -5.85
N ILE A 69 -10.07 -8.04 -4.57
CA ILE A 69 -8.72 -8.23 -4.02
C ILE A 69 -8.35 -9.70 -4.07
N TYR A 70 -9.24 -10.59 -3.66
CA TYR A 70 -9.03 -12.04 -3.73
C TYR A 70 -8.66 -12.47 -5.17
N GLU A 71 -9.44 -12.08 -6.16
CA GLU A 71 -9.17 -12.41 -7.57
C GLU A 71 -7.80 -11.90 -8.05
N ARG A 72 -7.35 -10.73 -7.58
CA ARG A 72 -6.03 -10.15 -7.90
C ARG A 72 -4.86 -10.87 -7.23
N VAL A 73 -5.09 -11.57 -6.12
CA VAL A 73 -3.99 -12.11 -5.27
C VAL A 73 -4.02 -13.61 -5.06
N LYS A 74 -5.09 -14.31 -5.46
CA LYS A 74 -5.28 -15.75 -5.22
C LYS A 74 -4.12 -16.63 -5.69
N ASP A 75 -3.46 -16.25 -6.79
CA ASP A 75 -2.33 -16.99 -7.37
C ASP A 75 -0.96 -16.48 -6.87
N SER A 76 -0.93 -15.50 -5.98
CA SER A 76 0.29 -14.88 -5.49
C SER A 76 0.90 -15.69 -4.35
N THR A 77 2.16 -16.10 -4.51
CA THR A 77 2.91 -16.72 -3.42
C THR A 77 3.61 -15.70 -2.54
N GLU A 78 3.89 -14.48 -3.01
CA GLU A 78 4.75 -13.49 -2.35
C GLU A 78 4.08 -12.68 -1.23
N ARG A 79 2.95 -13.15 -0.70
CA ARG A 79 2.15 -12.44 0.31
C ARG A 79 2.11 -13.22 1.63
N PRO A 80 3.15 -13.10 2.48
CA PRO A 80 3.24 -13.81 3.77
C PRO A 80 1.98 -13.70 4.62
N VAL A 81 1.34 -12.51 4.65
CA VAL A 81 0.13 -12.27 5.45
C VAL A 81 -1.08 -13.10 4.99
N LEU A 82 -1.12 -13.53 3.73
CA LEU A 82 -2.23 -14.33 3.18
C LEU A 82 -1.90 -15.84 3.14
N ASN A 83 -0.66 -16.23 3.45
CA ASN A 83 -0.28 -17.65 3.42
C ASN A 83 -1.07 -18.42 4.48
N GLY A 84 -1.75 -19.49 4.06
CA GLY A 84 -2.63 -20.28 4.93
C GLY A 84 -4.02 -19.68 5.15
N ASN A 85 -4.28 -18.45 4.69
CA ASN A 85 -5.56 -17.74 4.83
C ASN A 85 -6.03 -17.09 3.51
N MET A 86 -5.75 -17.73 2.37
CA MET A 86 -6.11 -17.20 1.05
C MET A 86 -7.62 -17.39 0.77
N ASN A 87 -8.46 -16.60 1.43
CA ASN A 87 -9.90 -16.59 1.23
C ASN A 87 -10.47 -15.17 1.43
N VAL A 88 -11.68 -14.94 0.90
CA VAL A 88 -12.35 -13.63 0.92
C VAL A 88 -12.59 -13.13 2.35
N GLY A 89 -13.02 -13.99 3.27
CA GLY A 89 -13.33 -13.59 4.65
C GLY A 89 -12.11 -13.07 5.40
N TYR A 90 -10.96 -13.73 5.29
CA TYR A 90 -9.72 -13.25 5.90
C TYR A 90 -9.23 -11.94 5.29
N ILE A 91 -9.39 -11.78 3.97
CA ILE A 91 -9.07 -10.52 3.28
C ILE A 91 -9.94 -9.38 3.81
N GLU A 92 -11.25 -9.63 3.95
CA GLU A 92 -12.21 -8.67 4.51
C GLU A 92 -11.85 -8.27 5.95
N GLU A 93 -11.59 -9.24 6.83
CA GLU A 93 -11.14 -8.96 8.21
C GLU A 93 -9.86 -8.11 8.25
N LEU A 94 -8.89 -8.44 7.39
CA LEU A 94 -7.64 -7.69 7.29
C LEU A 94 -7.86 -6.27 6.79
N MET A 95 -8.76 -6.08 5.83
CA MET A 95 -9.16 -4.78 5.32
C MET A 95 -9.83 -3.95 6.41
N GLU A 96 -10.81 -4.50 7.13
CA GLU A 96 -11.51 -3.79 8.20
C GLU A 96 -10.56 -3.37 9.32
N LYS A 97 -9.65 -4.27 9.74
CA LYS A 97 -8.63 -3.95 10.74
C LYS A 97 -7.74 -2.77 10.32
N ARG A 98 -7.49 -2.61 9.03
CA ARG A 98 -6.60 -1.59 8.47
C ARG A 98 -7.33 -0.31 8.07
N ARG A 99 -8.62 -0.39 7.73
CA ARG A 99 -9.45 0.69 7.19
C ARG A 99 -9.27 2.01 7.97
N PRO A 100 -9.38 2.09 9.31
CA PRO A 100 -9.27 3.37 10.01
C PRO A 100 -7.93 4.08 9.78
N LYS A 101 -6.83 3.33 9.71
CA LYS A 101 -5.49 3.90 9.47
C LYS A 101 -5.32 4.38 8.03
N TYR A 102 -5.81 3.59 7.07
CA TYR A 102 -5.76 3.95 5.65
C TYR A 102 -6.59 5.21 5.38
N GLU A 103 -7.80 5.28 5.93
CA GLU A 103 -8.69 6.44 5.75
C GLU A 103 -8.17 7.70 6.42
N ALA A 104 -7.59 7.58 7.62
CA ALA A 104 -6.97 8.73 8.31
C ALA A 104 -5.71 9.24 7.58
N ALA A 105 -4.95 8.33 6.94
CA ALA A 105 -3.75 8.68 6.20
C ALA A 105 -4.05 9.29 4.83
N SER A 106 -5.09 8.85 4.14
CA SER A 106 -5.38 9.26 2.76
C SER A 106 -5.91 10.68 2.64
N ASP A 107 -5.45 11.40 1.61
CA ASP A 107 -6.01 12.69 1.21
C ASP A 107 -7.13 12.51 0.17
N VAL A 108 -7.02 11.48 -0.66
CA VAL A 108 -8.02 11.12 -1.68
C VAL A 108 -8.26 9.62 -1.71
N LYS A 109 -9.50 9.21 -2.02
CA LYS A 109 -9.88 7.81 -2.24
C LYS A 109 -10.32 7.61 -3.69
N VAL A 110 -9.86 6.52 -4.32
CA VAL A 110 -10.23 6.15 -5.69
C VAL A 110 -10.63 4.67 -5.70
N ALA A 111 -11.87 4.39 -6.09
CA ALA A 111 -12.36 3.02 -6.22
C ALA A 111 -11.84 2.39 -7.52
N THR A 112 -11.44 1.12 -7.44
CA THR A 112 -10.76 0.41 -8.55
C THR A 112 -11.54 -0.79 -9.08
N ASP A 113 -12.70 -1.11 -8.51
CA ASP A 113 -13.54 -2.21 -8.97
C ASP A 113 -14.12 -1.90 -10.36
N GLY A 114 -14.04 -2.87 -11.28
CA GLY A 114 -14.58 -2.75 -12.63
C GLY A 114 -13.89 -1.73 -13.54
N LYS A 115 -12.78 -1.13 -13.10
CA LYS A 115 -12.04 -0.09 -13.86
C LYS A 115 -10.72 -0.61 -14.42
N THR A 116 -10.32 -0.05 -15.56
CA THR A 116 -8.98 -0.24 -16.13
C THR A 116 -7.96 0.64 -15.39
N ALA A 117 -6.67 0.34 -15.60
CA ALA A 117 -5.61 1.17 -15.04
C ALA A 117 -5.66 2.60 -15.61
N GLU A 118 -6.03 2.75 -16.88
CA GLU A 118 -6.16 4.03 -17.57
C GLU A 118 -7.27 4.90 -16.95
N GLU A 119 -8.43 4.30 -16.65
CA GLU A 119 -9.54 4.99 -15.99
C GLU A 119 -9.15 5.45 -14.57
N ILE A 120 -8.51 4.57 -13.79
CA ILE A 120 -8.03 4.88 -12.45
C ILE A 120 -6.99 6.02 -12.50
N CYS A 121 -6.04 5.95 -13.44
CA CYS A 121 -5.05 7.01 -13.63
C CYS A 121 -5.69 8.34 -14.01
N GLY A 122 -6.72 8.33 -14.87
CA GLY A 122 -7.49 9.53 -15.22
C GLY A 122 -8.11 10.19 -13.99
N GLU A 123 -8.82 9.41 -13.16
CA GLU A 123 -9.41 9.90 -11.92
C GLU A 123 -8.36 10.46 -10.96
N ILE A 124 -7.21 9.79 -10.82
CA ILE A 124 -6.10 10.28 -9.99
C ILE A 124 -5.57 11.62 -10.51
N LEU A 125 -5.44 11.80 -11.83
CA LEU A 125 -4.98 13.05 -12.42
C LEU A 125 -6.00 14.19 -12.19
N GLU A 126 -7.30 13.91 -12.23
CA GLU A 126 -8.32 14.93 -11.97
C GLU A 126 -8.28 15.45 -10.52
N VAL A 127 -8.02 14.57 -9.56
CA VAL A 127 -8.01 14.91 -8.13
C VAL A 127 -6.62 15.38 -7.64
N CYS A 128 -5.54 14.92 -8.27
CA CYS A 128 -4.17 15.24 -7.86
C CYS A 128 -3.50 16.31 -8.72
N GLY A 129 -3.80 16.38 -10.02
CA GLY A 129 -3.08 17.15 -11.04
C GLY A 129 -3.34 18.67 -11.07
N LYS A 130 -3.54 19.29 -9.91
CA LYS A 130 -3.55 20.75 -9.74
C LYS A 130 -2.31 21.21 -9.01
#